data_AF-A0A270NLA2-F1
#
_entry.id   AF-A0A270NLA2-F1
#
_cell.length_a   1.000
_cell.length_b   1.000
_cell.length_c   1.000
_cell.angle_alpha   90.00
_cell.angle_beta   90.00
_cell.angle_gamma   90.00
#
_symmetry.space_group_name_H-M   'P 1'
#
loop_
_entity.id
_entity.type
_entity.pdbx_description
1 polymer ?
#
loop_
_entity_poly.entity_id
_entity_poly.type
_entity_poly.pdbx_seq_one_letter_code
_entity_poly.pdbx_strand_id
1 'polypeptide(L)'
;MLAGRALSAKSHLDTQTGWVIALSEPYSALLRLQLRHEDLSRWLAAPLPSPSRWSDWRCIAGPWRLGNGECLASSSDEALDELLIACQALLARYPDNRAALKAFLASAQAENIQVAAYDRTGTHFVAGSLTYSESLYDLIAFLAVARGAADFLKAGDHGVALVHDYLWAEEGERETVAAIALAGQGESGFLSSTDLDTAAAPFDALVEAMLEAEDDPAFQPRNQLDQL
;
A
#
# COMPACT_ATOMS: atom_id res chain seq x y z
N MET A 1 35.20 60.00 22.78
CA MET A 1 34.10 59.29 22.09
C MET A 1 33.95 57.94 22.75
N LEU A 2 32.71 57.61 23.11
CA LEU A 2 32.27 56.40 23.80
C LEU A 2 32.24 55.17 22.88
N ALA A 3 32.10 54.01 23.53
CA ALA A 3 31.76 52.66 23.05
C ALA A 3 32.94 51.80 22.53
N GLY A 4 33.15 50.55 22.96
CA GLY A 4 32.42 49.69 23.89
C GLY A 4 33.10 48.31 23.99
N ARG A 5 33.27 47.80 25.22
CA ARG A 5 33.52 46.40 25.63
C ARG A 5 32.44 45.46 25.05
N ALA A 6 32.49 44.12 25.02
CA ALA A 6 33.45 43.03 25.25
C ALA A 6 32.67 41.70 25.02
N LEU A 7 33.39 40.57 24.93
CA LEU A 7 32.97 39.18 25.21
C LEU A 7 32.00 38.49 24.20
N SER A 8 32.46 37.41 23.58
CA SER A 8 31.96 36.06 23.92
C SER A 8 32.79 34.97 23.23
N ALA A 9 33.32 34.04 24.03
CA ALA A 9 33.84 32.76 23.58
C ALA A 9 32.71 31.73 23.63
N LYS A 10 32.48 31.00 22.53
CA LYS A 10 31.79 29.70 22.44
C LYS A 10 32.38 28.97 21.22
N SER A 11 33.22 27.96 21.37
CA SER A 11 32.91 26.54 21.67
C SER A 11 31.90 25.93 20.70
N HIS A 12 32.32 24.88 19.98
CA HIS A 12 31.61 23.75 19.34
C HIS A 12 32.49 23.35 18.13
N LEU A 13 33.30 22.28 18.09
CA LEU A 13 33.11 20.89 18.55
C LEU A 13 31.68 20.41 18.27
N ASP A 14 31.45 19.99 17.02
CA ASP A 14 31.22 18.57 16.70
C ASP A 14 30.97 18.43 15.19
N THR A 15 32.03 18.10 14.45
CA THR A 15 31.91 17.40 13.16
C THR A 15 31.66 15.93 13.48
N GLN A 16 30.41 15.60 13.77
CA GLN A 16 29.96 14.22 13.95
C GLN A 16 29.07 13.85 12.77
N THR A 17 29.65 13.04 11.90
CA THR A 17 29.03 12.00 11.05
C THR A 17 27.50 11.96 11.03
N GLY A 18 26.88 12.88 10.30
CA GLY A 18 25.50 12.70 9.84
C GLY A 18 25.55 11.88 8.56
N TRP A 19 25.59 10.55 8.67
CA TRP A 19 24.99 9.76 7.60
C TRP A 19 23.53 10.22 7.56
N VAL A 20 23.18 11.03 6.56
CA VAL A 20 21.80 11.01 6.09
C VAL A 20 21.63 9.57 5.63
N ILE A 21 21.07 8.73 6.51
CA ILE A 21 20.34 7.57 6.03
C ILE A 21 19.33 8.23 5.10
N ALA A 22 19.52 8.07 3.79
CA ALA A 22 18.43 8.28 2.86
C ALA A 22 17.40 7.25 3.31
N LEU A 23 16.51 7.66 4.21
CA LEU A 23 15.31 6.93 4.55
C LEU A 23 14.51 6.98 3.25
N SER A 24 14.63 5.88 2.53
CA SER A 24 13.84 5.57 1.37
C SER A 24 12.35 5.82 1.68
N GLU A 25 11.72 6.38 0.67
CA GLU A 25 10.39 6.96 0.71
C GLU A 25 9.35 5.85 0.46
N PRO A 26 8.57 5.41 1.47
CA PRO A 26 7.67 4.26 1.35
C PRO A 26 6.47 4.57 0.45
N TYR A 27 6.07 3.61 -0.40
CA TYR A 27 4.86 3.74 -1.20
C TYR A 27 3.60 3.67 -0.34
N SER A 28 2.54 4.29 -0.82
CA SER A 28 1.18 4.05 -0.35
C SER A 28 0.68 2.73 -0.92
N ALA A 29 -0.15 2.01 -0.15
CA ALA A 29 -0.85 0.82 -0.60
C ALA A 29 -2.32 0.92 -0.19
N LEU A 30 -3.22 0.93 -1.19
CA LEU A 30 -4.65 1.17 -1.01
C LEU A 30 -5.47 0.11 -1.77
N LEU A 31 -6.63 -0.22 -1.21
CA LEU A 31 -7.59 -1.16 -1.77
C LEU A 31 -8.98 -0.53 -1.69
N ARG A 32 -9.70 -0.51 -2.80
CA ARG A 32 -11.11 -0.13 -2.86
C ARG A 32 -11.91 -1.28 -3.46
N LEU A 33 -12.93 -1.73 -2.75
CA LEU A 33 -13.82 -2.81 -3.17
C LEU A 33 -15.27 -2.33 -3.16
N GLN A 34 -15.99 -2.52 -4.26
CA GLN A 34 -17.44 -2.44 -4.29
C GLN A 34 -18.01 -3.83 -4.01
N LEU A 35 -18.46 -4.06 -2.77
CA LEU A 35 -19.04 -5.33 -2.34
C LEU A 35 -19.89 -5.14 -1.08
N ARG A 36 -20.81 -6.07 -0.81
CA ARG A 36 -21.63 -6.01 0.40
C ARG A 36 -20.84 -6.42 1.64
N HIS A 37 -21.26 -5.92 2.80
CA HIS A 37 -20.65 -6.25 4.09
C HIS A 37 -20.49 -7.76 4.31
N GLU A 38 -21.50 -8.57 3.99
CA GLU A 38 -21.45 -10.03 4.15
C GLU A 38 -20.34 -10.68 3.29
N ASP A 39 -20.09 -10.14 2.10
CA ASP A 39 -19.06 -10.63 1.19
C ASP A 39 -17.67 -10.21 1.70
N LEU A 40 -17.55 -8.97 2.20
CA LEU A 40 -16.35 -8.47 2.85
C LEU A 40 -16.01 -9.28 4.11
N SER A 41 -16.95 -9.53 5.00
CA SER A 41 -16.73 -10.32 6.23
C SER A 41 -16.22 -11.73 5.90
N ARG A 42 -16.75 -12.35 4.83
CA ARG A 42 -16.29 -13.66 4.36
C ARG A 42 -14.88 -13.61 3.80
N TRP A 43 -14.54 -12.59 3.01
CA TRP A 43 -13.17 -12.39 2.54
C TRP A 43 -12.20 -12.15 3.70
N LEU A 44 -12.54 -11.28 4.64
CA LEU A 44 -11.72 -10.96 5.81
C LEU A 44 -11.43 -12.19 6.67
N ALA A 45 -12.38 -13.12 6.80
CA ALA A 45 -12.21 -14.37 7.54
C ALA A 45 -11.59 -15.51 6.72
N ALA A 46 -11.33 -15.31 5.42
CA ALA A 46 -10.77 -16.34 4.57
C ALA A 46 -9.26 -16.52 4.81
N PRO A 47 -8.73 -17.74 4.57
CA PRO A 47 -7.29 -17.96 4.53
C PRO A 47 -6.61 -17.05 3.51
N LEU A 48 -5.34 -16.72 3.77
CA LEU A 48 -4.57 -15.90 2.86
C LEU A 48 -4.35 -16.63 1.53
N PRO A 49 -4.51 -15.94 0.39
CA PRO A 49 -4.21 -16.52 -0.91
C PRO A 49 -2.71 -16.75 -1.05
N SER A 50 -2.36 -17.77 -1.85
CA SER A 50 -0.95 -17.99 -2.20
C SER A 50 -0.52 -17.02 -3.29
N PRO A 51 0.59 -16.27 -3.13
CA PRO A 51 1.09 -15.37 -4.18
C PRO A 51 1.36 -16.10 -5.51
N SER A 52 1.77 -17.37 -5.48
CA SER A 52 2.03 -18.19 -6.68
C SER A 52 0.77 -18.54 -7.49
N ARG A 53 -0.43 -18.19 -6.99
CA ARG A 53 -1.67 -18.28 -7.77
C ARG A 53 -1.63 -17.41 -9.03
N TRP A 54 -0.86 -16.31 -9.01
CA TRP A 54 -0.75 -15.38 -10.12
C TRP A 54 0.66 -15.40 -10.70
N SER A 55 0.76 -15.32 -12.02
CA SER A 55 2.03 -15.40 -12.77
C SER A 55 2.48 -14.06 -13.36
N ASP A 56 1.66 -13.02 -13.23
CA ASP A 56 1.83 -11.70 -13.83
C ASP A 56 2.58 -10.71 -12.91
N TRP A 57 3.23 -11.16 -11.84
CA TRP A 57 3.95 -10.31 -10.89
C TRP A 57 5.06 -9.45 -11.53
N ARG A 58 5.59 -9.86 -12.68
CA ARG A 58 6.56 -9.07 -13.45
C ARG A 58 5.98 -7.80 -14.06
N CYS A 59 4.66 -7.60 -13.98
CA CYS A 59 3.97 -6.38 -14.41
C CYS A 59 4.01 -5.25 -13.36
N ILE A 60 4.54 -5.49 -12.16
CA ILE A 60 4.83 -4.40 -11.21
C ILE A 60 5.89 -3.49 -11.86
N ALA A 61 5.51 -2.22 -12.06
CA ALA A 61 6.37 -1.20 -12.64
C ALA A 61 7.41 -0.70 -11.64
N GLY A 62 8.45 -0.04 -12.14
CA GLY A 62 9.56 0.44 -11.34
C GLY A 62 10.81 -0.45 -11.39
N PRO A 63 11.96 0.05 -10.91
CA PRO A 63 13.27 -0.59 -11.09
C PRO A 63 13.56 -1.65 -10.01
N TRP A 64 12.64 -2.58 -9.81
CA TRP A 64 12.74 -3.59 -8.76
C TRP A 64 13.85 -4.62 -9.00
N ARG A 65 14.65 -4.88 -7.95
CA ARG A 65 15.67 -5.93 -7.97
C ARG A 65 15.35 -7.04 -6.98
N LEU A 66 15.57 -8.28 -7.42
CA LEU A 66 15.42 -9.48 -6.61
C LEU A 66 16.65 -9.71 -5.73
N GLY A 67 16.56 -10.64 -4.77
CA GLY A 67 17.66 -10.97 -3.85
C GLY A 67 18.94 -11.45 -4.55
N ASN A 68 18.82 -12.03 -5.75
CA ASN A 68 19.94 -12.44 -6.60
C ASN A 68 20.48 -11.32 -7.51
N GLY A 69 19.89 -10.11 -7.46
CA GLY A 69 20.28 -8.93 -8.24
C GLY A 69 19.59 -8.78 -9.60
N GLU A 70 18.81 -9.77 -10.04
CA GLU A 70 18.02 -9.69 -11.28
C GLU A 70 16.96 -8.60 -11.21
N CYS A 71 16.62 -7.99 -12.35
CA CYS A 71 15.47 -7.08 -12.46
C CYS A 71 14.19 -7.91 -12.46
N LEU A 72 13.17 -7.52 -11.68
CA LEU A 72 11.89 -8.23 -11.62
C LEU A 72 11.29 -8.45 -13.01
N ALA A 73 11.23 -7.40 -13.83
CA ALA A 73 10.61 -7.42 -15.16
C ALA A 73 11.24 -8.44 -16.12
N SER A 74 12.52 -8.79 -15.93
CA SER A 74 13.28 -9.70 -16.79
C SER A 74 13.85 -10.90 -16.01
N SER A 75 13.30 -11.18 -14.83
CA SER A 75 13.78 -12.23 -13.95
C SER A 75 13.47 -13.62 -14.49
N SER A 76 14.31 -14.59 -14.16
CA SER A 76 14.03 -16.01 -14.38
C SER A 76 12.81 -16.48 -13.57
N ASP A 77 12.18 -17.59 -13.99
CA ASP A 77 11.05 -18.17 -13.24
C ASP A 77 11.50 -18.70 -11.89
N GLU A 78 12.70 -19.25 -11.80
CA GLU A 78 13.30 -19.68 -10.54
C GLU A 78 13.47 -18.53 -9.55
N ALA A 79 13.97 -17.38 -10.01
CA ALA A 79 14.14 -16.21 -9.15
C ALA A 79 12.80 -15.61 -8.70
N LEU A 80 11.78 -15.63 -9.57
CA LEU A 80 10.42 -15.23 -9.21
C LEU A 80 9.82 -16.21 -8.19
N ASP A 81 9.97 -17.52 -8.36
CA ASP A 81 9.47 -18.52 -7.43
C ASP A 81 10.09 -18.36 -6.03
N GLU A 82 11.40 -18.09 -5.94
CA GLU A 82 12.07 -17.79 -4.66
C GLU A 82 11.47 -16.56 -3.97
N LEU A 83 11.21 -15.48 -4.71
CA LEU A 83 10.52 -14.29 -4.20
C LEU A 83 9.12 -14.65 -3.67
N LEU A 84 8.35 -15.44 -4.41
CA LEU A 84 6.98 -15.81 -4.03
C LEU A 84 6.95 -16.74 -2.82
N ILE A 85 7.95 -17.62 -2.65
CA ILE A 85 8.12 -18.43 -1.43
C ILE A 85 8.34 -17.52 -0.21
N ALA A 86 9.17 -16.50 -0.33
CA ALA A 86 9.40 -15.54 0.76
C ALA A 86 8.12 -14.75 1.10
N CYS A 87 7.37 -14.31 0.08
CA CYS A 87 6.07 -13.64 0.27
C CYS A 87 5.07 -14.58 0.95
N GLN A 88 5.03 -15.85 0.57
CA GLN A 88 4.18 -16.86 1.19
C GLN A 88 4.53 -17.08 2.67
N ALA A 89 5.83 -17.09 3.01
CA ALA A 89 6.30 -17.22 4.38
C ALA A 89 5.94 -15.99 5.23
N LEU A 90 5.99 -14.79 4.67
CA LEU A 90 5.51 -13.57 5.31
C LEU A 90 4.01 -13.68 5.62
N LEU A 91 3.21 -14.04 4.62
CA LEU A 91 1.76 -14.17 4.76
C LEU A 91 1.39 -15.26 5.79
N ALA A 92 2.09 -16.39 5.82
CA ALA A 92 1.81 -17.50 6.75
C ALA A 92 1.88 -17.12 8.25
N ARG A 93 2.40 -15.93 8.58
CA ARG A 93 2.39 -15.37 9.94
C ARG A 93 1.00 -14.89 10.39
N TYR A 94 0.06 -14.69 9.47
CA TYR A 94 -1.28 -14.22 9.79
C TYR A 94 -2.31 -15.33 9.58
N PRO A 95 -3.30 -15.47 10.47
CA PRO A 95 -4.32 -16.52 10.36
C PRO A 95 -5.32 -16.30 9.22
N ASP A 96 -5.61 -15.05 8.86
CA ASP A 96 -6.62 -14.68 7.86
C ASP A 96 -6.32 -13.30 7.23
N ASN A 97 -7.09 -12.94 6.19
CA ASN A 97 -6.96 -11.65 5.50
C ASN A 97 -7.13 -10.46 6.45
N ARG A 98 -8.01 -10.56 7.46
CA ARG A 98 -8.22 -9.51 8.46
C ARG A 98 -6.96 -9.23 9.28
N ALA A 99 -6.31 -10.27 9.78
CA ALA A 99 -5.09 -10.14 10.56
C ALA A 99 -3.92 -9.59 9.73
N ALA A 100 -3.81 -10.01 8.46
CA ALA A 100 -2.82 -9.43 7.54
C ALA A 100 -3.10 -7.95 7.28
N LEU A 101 -4.35 -7.58 6.95
CA LEU A 101 -4.71 -6.20 6.68
C LEU A 101 -4.49 -5.29 7.89
N LYS A 102 -4.83 -5.75 9.11
CA LYS A 102 -4.50 -5.03 10.36
C LYS A 102 -3.00 -4.78 10.50
N ALA A 103 -2.17 -5.77 10.20
CA ALA A 103 -0.72 -5.63 10.30
C ALA A 103 -0.17 -4.67 9.23
N PHE A 104 -0.74 -4.66 8.02
CA PHE A 104 -0.36 -3.72 6.97
C PHE A 104 -0.73 -2.29 7.32
N LEU A 105 -1.92 -2.06 7.88
CA LEU A 105 -2.34 -0.73 8.33
C LEU A 105 -1.46 -0.22 9.47
N ALA A 106 -1.10 -1.10 10.41
CA ALA A 106 -0.22 -0.77 11.52
C ALA A 106 1.22 -0.41 11.12
N SER A 107 1.63 -0.58 9.85
CA SER A 107 2.92 -0.07 9.37
C SER A 107 2.91 1.45 9.14
N ALA A 108 1.73 2.06 9.09
CA ALA A 108 1.57 3.50 8.95
C ALA A 108 2.25 4.26 10.09
N GLN A 109 2.94 5.34 9.77
CA GLN A 109 3.62 6.17 10.78
C GLN A 109 2.64 6.95 11.68
N ALA A 110 1.40 7.17 11.23
CA ALA A 110 0.37 7.86 11.99
C ALA A 110 -1.03 7.31 11.69
N GLU A 111 -1.96 7.46 12.65
CA GLU A 111 -3.31 6.90 12.53
C GLU A 111 -4.18 7.61 11.47
N ASN A 112 -3.94 8.89 11.19
CA ASN A 112 -4.70 9.66 10.20
C ASN A 112 -4.37 9.29 8.75
N ILE A 113 -3.25 8.60 8.52
CA ILE A 113 -2.80 8.15 7.19
C ILE A 113 -3.03 6.65 6.97
N GLN A 114 -3.95 6.06 7.73
CA GLN A 114 -4.51 4.73 7.48
C GLN A 114 -6.04 4.78 7.49
N VAL A 115 -6.66 3.86 6.76
CA VAL A 115 -8.11 3.70 6.67
C VAL A 115 -8.46 2.23 6.46
N ALA A 116 -9.62 1.81 6.96
CA ALA A 116 -10.26 0.54 6.69
C ALA A 116 -11.75 0.64 7.02
N ALA A 117 -12.54 1.19 6.11
CA ALA A 117 -13.93 1.53 6.37
C ALA A 117 -14.77 1.50 5.09
N TYR A 118 -16.07 1.29 5.26
CA TYR A 118 -17.04 1.61 4.22
C TYR A 118 -17.25 3.11 4.09
N ASP A 119 -17.51 3.54 2.85
CA ASP A 119 -18.08 4.86 2.58
C ASP A 119 -19.46 4.99 3.24
N ARG A 120 -19.95 6.22 3.40
CA ARG A 120 -21.27 6.52 3.98
C ARG A 120 -22.43 5.82 3.31
N THR A 121 -22.30 5.47 2.03
CA THR A 121 -23.37 4.79 1.28
C THR A 121 -23.37 3.29 1.55
N GLY A 122 -22.33 2.76 2.18
CA GLY A 122 -22.10 1.32 2.37
C GLY A 122 -21.77 0.60 1.07
N THR A 123 -21.36 1.33 0.02
CA THR A 123 -21.15 0.77 -1.32
C THR A 123 -19.71 0.33 -1.51
N HIS A 124 -18.75 1.17 -1.11
CA HIS A 124 -17.33 0.88 -1.25
C HIS A 124 -16.67 0.71 0.11
N PHE A 125 -15.98 -0.40 0.28
CA PHE A 125 -15.00 -0.56 1.34
C PHE A 125 -13.63 -0.08 0.85
N VAL A 126 -12.96 0.76 1.63
CA VAL A 126 -11.60 1.21 1.36
C VAL A 126 -10.68 0.84 2.51
N ALA A 127 -9.51 0.27 2.21
CA ALA A 127 -8.48 -0.01 3.20
C ALA A 127 -7.08 0.25 2.67
N GLY A 128 -6.20 0.79 3.52
CA GLY A 128 -4.78 0.93 3.23
C GLY A 128 -4.09 2.06 3.99
N SER A 129 -2.83 2.34 3.63
CA SER A 129 -1.99 3.37 4.26
C SER A 129 -1.19 4.15 3.22
N LEU A 130 -0.90 5.42 3.53
CA LEU A 130 -0.03 6.27 2.71
C LEU A 130 1.48 6.04 2.92
N THR A 131 1.87 5.29 3.95
CA THR A 131 3.28 5.02 4.29
C THR A 131 3.52 3.53 4.50
N TYR A 132 3.06 2.71 3.55
CA TYR A 132 3.03 1.26 3.73
C TYR A 132 4.42 0.62 3.70
N SER A 133 5.09 0.61 2.55
CA SER A 133 6.40 -0.04 2.40
C SER A 133 7.09 0.35 1.09
N GLU A 134 8.40 0.23 1.07
CA GLU A 134 9.25 0.26 -0.14
C GLU A 134 9.71 -1.15 -0.56
N SER A 135 9.40 -2.18 0.23
CA SER A 135 9.87 -3.54 -0.02
C SER A 135 8.97 -4.24 -1.01
N LEU A 136 9.53 -4.71 -2.14
CA LEU A 136 8.78 -5.52 -3.12
C LEU A 136 8.05 -6.71 -2.47
N TYR A 137 8.64 -7.33 -1.44
CA TYR A 137 8.04 -8.44 -0.71
C TYR A 137 6.74 -8.04 0.00
N ASP A 138 6.74 -6.88 0.64
CA ASP A 138 5.57 -6.36 1.35
C ASP A 138 4.51 -5.93 0.33
N LEU A 139 4.91 -5.25 -0.76
CA LEU A 139 4.00 -4.87 -1.84
C LEU A 139 3.29 -6.08 -2.46
N ILE A 140 4.02 -7.15 -2.78
CA ILE A 140 3.43 -8.39 -3.28
C ILE A 140 2.52 -9.03 -2.24
N ALA A 141 2.89 -9.04 -0.96
CA ALA A 141 2.05 -9.60 0.10
C ALA A 141 0.72 -8.83 0.24
N PHE A 142 0.76 -7.49 0.23
CA PHE A 142 -0.45 -6.65 0.20
C PHE A 142 -1.30 -6.94 -1.04
N LEU A 143 -0.69 -6.90 -2.22
CA LEU A 143 -1.40 -7.13 -3.49
C LEU A 143 -1.99 -8.54 -3.55
N ALA A 144 -1.32 -9.57 -3.04
CA ALA A 144 -1.86 -10.92 -2.99
C ALA A 144 -3.13 -10.99 -2.12
N VAL A 145 -3.10 -10.41 -0.92
CA VAL A 145 -4.27 -10.32 -0.02
C VAL A 145 -5.42 -9.58 -0.71
N ALA A 146 -5.13 -8.43 -1.32
CA ALA A 146 -6.11 -7.62 -2.04
C ALA A 146 -6.71 -8.37 -3.23
N ARG A 147 -5.88 -9.04 -4.04
CA ARG A 147 -6.34 -9.87 -5.18
C ARG A 147 -7.24 -11.01 -4.76
N GLY A 148 -7.02 -11.59 -3.58
CA GLY A 148 -7.90 -12.62 -3.02
C GLY A 148 -9.35 -12.17 -2.85
N ALA A 149 -9.62 -10.86 -2.76
CA ALA A 149 -10.98 -10.34 -2.67
C ALA A 149 -11.83 -10.67 -3.91
N ALA A 150 -11.19 -10.84 -5.09
CA ALA A 150 -11.88 -11.15 -6.34
C ALA A 150 -12.74 -12.42 -6.26
N ASP A 151 -12.36 -13.39 -5.43
CA ASP A 151 -13.13 -14.63 -5.21
C ASP A 151 -14.47 -14.39 -4.52
N PHE A 152 -14.60 -13.26 -3.81
CA PHE A 152 -15.77 -12.90 -3.01
C PHE A 152 -16.64 -11.84 -3.70
N LEU A 153 -16.16 -11.25 -4.79
CA LEU A 153 -16.92 -10.32 -5.62
C LEU A 153 -17.98 -11.07 -6.43
N LYS A 154 -19.21 -10.54 -6.45
CA LYS A 154 -20.31 -11.05 -7.28
C LYS A 154 -20.26 -10.46 -8.68
N ALA A 155 -21.12 -10.95 -9.57
CA ALA A 155 -21.28 -10.36 -10.90
C ALA A 155 -21.71 -8.88 -10.78
N GLY A 156 -20.92 -7.98 -11.36
CA GLY A 156 -21.10 -6.52 -11.29
C GLY A 156 -20.36 -5.84 -10.14
N ASP A 157 -19.87 -6.60 -9.17
CA ASP A 157 -18.93 -6.10 -8.15
C ASP A 157 -17.54 -5.96 -8.78
N HIS A 158 -16.79 -4.98 -8.31
CA HIS A 158 -15.45 -4.67 -8.80
C HIS A 158 -14.60 -4.02 -7.71
N GLY A 159 -13.30 -3.95 -7.95
CA GLY A 159 -12.38 -3.26 -7.05
C GLY A 159 -11.07 -2.92 -7.73
N VAL A 160 -10.25 -2.15 -7.02
CA VAL A 160 -8.91 -1.77 -7.44
C VAL A 160 -7.99 -1.88 -6.23
N ALA A 161 -6.86 -2.56 -6.39
CA ALA A 161 -5.71 -2.47 -5.50
C ALA A 161 -4.66 -1.58 -6.14
N LEU A 162 -4.06 -0.68 -5.38
CA LEU A 162 -3.16 0.37 -5.86
C LEU A 162 -1.92 0.45 -4.97
N VAL A 163 -0.75 0.56 -5.60
CA VAL A 163 0.49 0.98 -4.97
C VAL A 163 0.99 2.22 -5.73
N HIS A 164 1.06 3.34 -5.04
CA HIS A 164 1.30 4.66 -5.62
C HIS A 164 2.11 5.54 -4.67
N ASP A 165 2.92 6.43 -5.21
CA ASP A 165 3.58 7.47 -4.42
C ASP A 165 2.70 8.72 -4.29
N TYR A 166 2.02 8.88 -3.15
CA TYR A 166 1.25 10.08 -2.85
C TYR A 166 2.03 11.17 -2.11
N LEU A 167 3.19 10.86 -1.53
CA LEU A 167 3.81 11.69 -0.49
C LEU A 167 5.12 12.34 -0.91
N TRP A 168 5.90 11.67 -1.75
CA TRP A 168 7.32 11.95 -1.87
C TRP A 168 7.66 12.63 -3.18
N ALA A 169 7.09 12.14 -4.28
CA ALA A 169 7.19 12.80 -5.57
C ALA A 169 6.31 14.06 -5.68
N GLU A 170 6.79 15.03 -6.45
CA GLU A 170 6.04 16.23 -6.81
C GLU A 170 4.81 15.88 -7.68
N GLU A 171 3.83 16.78 -7.71
CA GLU A 171 2.64 16.63 -8.57
C GLU A 171 3.06 16.54 -10.04
N GLY A 172 2.74 15.42 -10.70
CA GLY A 172 3.19 15.09 -12.06
C GLY A 172 4.41 14.17 -12.13
N GLU A 173 5.10 13.93 -11.02
CA GLU A 173 6.19 12.95 -10.88
C GLU A 173 5.77 11.70 -10.08
N ARG A 174 4.59 11.75 -9.43
CA ARG A 174 4.01 10.63 -8.70
C ARG A 174 3.84 9.40 -9.58
N GLU A 175 4.39 8.28 -9.13
CA GLU A 175 4.39 7.02 -9.88
C GLU A 175 3.40 6.01 -9.28
N THR A 176 2.56 5.44 -10.13
CA THR A 176 1.84 4.20 -9.82
C THR A 176 2.69 3.00 -10.19
N VAL A 177 3.26 2.32 -9.20
CA VAL A 177 4.08 1.11 -9.43
C VAL A 177 3.25 -0.15 -9.61
N ALA A 178 2.02 -0.17 -9.09
CA ALA A 178 1.08 -1.26 -9.36
C ALA A 178 -0.36 -0.76 -9.26
N ALA A 179 -1.20 -1.17 -10.21
CA ALA A 179 -2.64 -1.16 -10.01
C ALA A 179 -3.25 -2.45 -10.56
N ILE A 180 -4.16 -3.05 -9.81
CA ILE A 180 -4.79 -4.33 -10.14
C ILE A 180 -6.29 -4.14 -10.13
N ALA A 181 -6.93 -4.37 -11.27
CA ALA A 181 -8.37 -4.46 -11.35
C ALA A 181 -8.84 -5.81 -10.80
N LEU A 182 -9.92 -5.76 -10.02
CA LEU A 182 -10.59 -6.91 -9.43
C LEU A 182 -12.02 -6.94 -9.96
N ALA A 183 -12.47 -8.11 -10.38
CA ALA A 183 -13.84 -8.35 -10.79
C ALA A 183 -14.35 -9.66 -10.19
N GLY A 184 -15.67 -9.86 -10.25
CA GLY A 184 -16.31 -11.07 -9.75
C GLY A 184 -15.73 -12.37 -10.31
N GLN A 185 -15.96 -13.46 -9.59
CA GLN A 185 -15.55 -14.82 -10.00
C GLN A 185 -14.02 -15.06 -10.00
N GLY A 186 -13.27 -14.32 -9.17
CA GLY A 186 -11.83 -14.51 -9.01
C GLY A 186 -10.98 -13.83 -10.08
N GLU A 187 -11.59 -13.01 -10.93
CA GLU A 187 -10.89 -12.27 -11.97
C GLU A 187 -10.07 -11.13 -11.37
N SER A 188 -8.76 -11.15 -11.65
CA SER A 188 -7.87 -10.05 -11.28
C SER A 188 -6.69 -9.95 -12.24
N GLY A 189 -6.26 -8.73 -12.56
CA GLY A 189 -5.13 -8.50 -13.45
C GLY A 189 -4.58 -7.10 -13.31
N PHE A 190 -3.27 -6.95 -13.55
CA PHE A 190 -2.64 -5.63 -13.61
C PHE A 190 -3.32 -4.78 -14.68
N LEU A 191 -3.58 -3.52 -14.32
CA LEU A 191 -4.03 -2.52 -15.28
C LEU A 191 -2.93 -2.24 -16.30
N SER A 192 -3.34 -1.90 -17.53
CA SER A 192 -2.40 -1.54 -18.58
C SER A 192 -1.70 -0.22 -18.24
N SER A 193 -0.53 0.04 -18.82
CA SER A 193 0.20 1.28 -18.57
C SER A 193 -0.62 2.54 -18.90
N THR A 194 -1.55 2.45 -19.86
CA THR A 194 -2.45 3.57 -20.21
C THR A 194 -3.56 3.80 -19.19
N ASP A 195 -3.89 2.80 -18.37
CA ASP A 195 -4.93 2.89 -17.35
C ASP A 195 -4.36 3.26 -15.97
N LEU A 196 -3.05 3.05 -15.75
CA LEU A 196 -2.36 3.36 -14.48
C LEU A 196 -2.51 4.83 -14.07
N ASP A 197 -2.45 5.75 -15.03
CA ASP A 197 -2.58 7.19 -14.79
C ASP A 197 -3.95 7.58 -14.19
N THR A 198 -4.96 6.73 -14.39
CA THR A 198 -6.32 6.96 -13.88
C THR A 198 -6.66 6.08 -12.67
N ALA A 199 -5.79 5.13 -12.33
CA ALA A 199 -6.03 4.16 -11.25
C ALA A 199 -5.99 4.79 -9.85
N ALA A 200 -5.30 5.93 -9.70
CA ALA A 200 -5.23 6.71 -8.47
C ALA A 200 -6.48 7.55 -8.22
N ALA A 201 -7.17 8.01 -9.29
CA ALA A 201 -8.31 8.92 -9.21
C ALA A 201 -9.43 8.49 -8.23
N PRO A 202 -9.78 7.19 -8.11
CA PRO A 202 -10.70 6.70 -7.08
C PRO A 202 -10.35 7.02 -5.62
N PHE A 203 -9.09 7.33 -5.33
CA PHE A 203 -8.55 7.51 -3.98
C PHE A 203 -8.20 8.97 -3.66
N ASP A 204 -8.06 9.84 -4.65
CA ASP A 204 -7.51 11.20 -4.46
C ASP A 204 -8.21 12.00 -3.35
N ALA A 205 -9.54 12.09 -3.38
CA ALA A 205 -10.30 12.83 -2.37
C ALA A 205 -10.12 12.26 -0.94
N LEU A 206 -10.00 10.94 -0.83
CA LEU A 206 -9.74 10.28 0.46
C LEU A 206 -8.31 10.56 0.93
N VAL A 207 -7.34 10.51 0.02
CA VAL A 207 -5.93 10.80 0.32
C VAL A 207 -5.78 12.23 0.81
N GLU A 208 -6.39 13.21 0.13
CA GLU A 208 -6.41 14.61 0.56
C GLU A 208 -6.91 14.73 2.01
N ALA A 209 -8.06 14.13 2.33
CA ALA A 209 -8.60 14.15 3.69
C ALA A 209 -7.69 13.43 4.72
N MET A 210 -6.97 12.38 4.32
CA MET A 210 -5.97 11.72 5.19
C MET A 210 -4.78 12.63 5.50
N LEU A 211 -4.30 13.41 4.51
CA LEU A 211 -3.16 14.32 4.64
C LEU A 211 -3.48 15.57 5.46
N GLU A 212 -4.68 16.12 5.32
CA GLU A 212 -5.13 17.28 6.09
C GLU A 212 -5.43 16.95 7.56
N ALA A 213 -5.37 15.65 7.92
CA ALA A 213 -5.78 15.11 9.22
C ALA A 213 -7.22 15.49 9.61
N GLU A 214 -8.05 15.84 8.63
CA GLU A 214 -9.48 16.05 8.81
C GLU A 214 -10.16 14.69 8.85
N ASP A 215 -11.10 14.46 9.76
CA ASP A 215 -11.89 13.24 9.67
C ASP A 215 -12.72 13.26 8.38
N ASP A 216 -12.40 12.39 7.42
CA ASP A 216 -13.20 12.28 6.20
C ASP A 216 -14.64 11.91 6.61
N PRO A 217 -15.62 12.81 6.41
CA PRO A 217 -16.99 12.53 6.76
C PRO A 217 -17.47 11.20 6.14
N ALA A 218 -17.02 10.86 4.93
CA ALA A 218 -17.40 9.66 4.21
C ALA A 218 -16.98 8.36 4.91
N PHE A 219 -15.92 8.36 5.72
CA PHE A 219 -15.33 7.16 6.32
C PHE A 219 -15.20 7.26 7.85
N GLN A 220 -16.32 7.55 8.55
CA GLN A 220 -16.37 7.55 10.02
C GLN A 220 -17.11 6.30 10.56
N PRO A 221 -16.49 5.48 11.44
CA PRO A 221 -15.10 5.56 11.88
C PRO A 221 -14.12 5.10 10.78
N ARG A 222 -12.89 5.63 10.81
CA ARG A 222 -11.81 5.35 9.82
C ARG A 222 -11.33 3.89 9.85
N ASN A 223 -11.56 3.17 10.94
CA ASN A 223 -11.25 1.76 11.07
C ASN A 223 -12.47 0.99 11.59
N GLN A 224 -12.97 0.08 10.77
CA GLN A 224 -14.12 -0.78 11.01
C GLN A 224 -13.74 -2.26 11.05
N LEU A 225 -12.44 -2.61 10.98
CA LEU A 225 -11.99 -4.01 10.88
C LEU A 225 -12.32 -4.87 12.11
N ASP A 226 -12.60 -4.29 13.27
CA ASP A 226 -13.06 -5.05 14.44
C ASP A 226 -14.58 -5.26 14.46
N GLN A 227 -15.32 -4.53 13.62
CA GLN A 227 -16.79 -4.53 13.57
C GLN A 227 -17.34 -5.33 12.39
N LEU A 228 -16.47 -5.64 11.41
CA LEU A 228 -16.78 -6.40 10.19
C LEU A 228 -16.53 -7.89 10.35
#